data_AF-A0A9D5V6Q9-F1
#
_entry.id   AF-A0A9D5V6Q9-F1
#
_cell.length_a   1.000
_cell.length_b   1.000
_cell.length_c   1.000
_cell.angle_alpha   90.00
_cell.angle_beta   90.00
_cell.angle_gamma   90.00
#
_symmetry.space_group_name_H-M   'P 1'
#
loop_
_entity.id
_entity.type
_entity.pdbx_description
1 polymer ?
#
loop_
_entity_poly.entity_id
_entity_poly.type
_entity_poly.pdbx_seq_one_letter_code
_entity_poly.pdbx_strand_id
1 'polypeptide(L)'
;MTQVAYMTPDEMELYDNAGIAIADARGAVELAMAEGEARGEARGRDLGLREGARRILLSLLQQRFGPTPEWVSAQISAADSETLEEWTGKILVAESLTSLFSPLPADAHPPTE
;
A
#
# COMPACT_ATOMS: atom_id res chain seq x y z
N MET A 1 -64.09 3.83 5.19
CA MET A 1 -63.28 2.82 5.90
C MET A 1 -62.42 2.16 4.84
N THR A 2 -61.13 2.46 4.80
CA THR A 2 -60.24 1.96 3.75
C THR A 2 -59.85 0.53 4.07
N GLN A 3 -60.33 -0.40 3.25
CA GLN A 3 -60.10 -1.83 3.36
C GLN A 3 -58.61 -2.11 3.17
N VAL A 4 -57.91 -2.39 4.27
CA VAL A 4 -56.52 -2.86 4.27
C VAL A 4 -56.53 -4.27 3.65
N ALA A 5 -55.77 -4.46 2.58
CA ALA A 5 -55.74 -5.71 1.81
C ALA A 5 -55.24 -6.88 2.67
N TYR A 6 -55.99 -7.98 2.68
CA TYR A 6 -55.64 -9.22 3.36
C TYR A 6 -54.56 -9.95 2.57
N MET A 7 -53.32 -9.90 3.03
CA MET A 7 -52.33 -10.93 2.70
C MET A 7 -52.54 -12.13 3.64
N THR A 8 -52.39 -13.33 3.10
CA THR A 8 -52.35 -14.57 3.90
C THR A 8 -51.08 -14.62 4.75
N PRO A 9 -51.05 -15.40 5.85
CA PRO A 9 -49.85 -15.58 6.66
C PRO A 9 -48.62 -16.01 5.84
N ASP A 10 -48.81 -16.96 4.92
CA ASP A 10 -47.74 -17.46 4.03
C ASP A 10 -47.23 -16.37 3.08
N GLU A 11 -48.12 -15.52 2.56
CA GLU A 11 -47.70 -14.37 1.76
C GLU A 11 -46.89 -13.39 2.62
N MET A 12 -47.33 -13.08 3.84
CA MET A 12 -46.58 -12.17 4.72
C MET A 12 -45.17 -12.69 5.01
N GLU A 13 -45.04 -13.97 5.32
CA GLU A 13 -43.75 -14.62 5.54
C GLU A 13 -42.84 -14.53 4.30
N LEU A 14 -43.39 -14.71 3.09
CA LEU A 14 -42.63 -14.55 1.85
C LEU A 14 -42.12 -13.11 1.68
N TYR A 15 -42.94 -12.11 1.98
CA TYR A 15 -42.53 -10.70 1.89
C TYR A 15 -41.47 -10.35 2.94
N ASP A 16 -41.61 -10.84 4.17
CA ASP A 16 -40.62 -10.65 5.23
C ASP A 16 -39.28 -11.30 4.86
N ASN A 17 -39.31 -12.56 4.41
CA ASN A 17 -38.12 -13.30 3.96
C ASN A 17 -37.44 -12.61 2.77
N ALA A 18 -38.23 -12.11 1.80
CA ALA A 18 -37.70 -11.35 0.67
C ALA A 18 -37.07 -10.03 1.14
N GLY A 19 -37.71 -9.35 2.12
CA GLY A 19 -37.18 -8.14 2.73
C GLY A 19 -35.84 -8.37 3.43
N ILE A 20 -35.73 -9.43 4.21
CA ILE A 20 -34.49 -9.85 4.89
C ILE A 20 -33.41 -10.14 3.86
N ALA A 21 -33.70 -10.96 2.84
CA ALA A 21 -32.73 -11.30 1.81
C ALA A 21 -32.22 -10.07 1.03
N ILE A 22 -33.10 -9.12 0.74
CA ILE A 22 -32.73 -7.86 0.08
C ILE A 22 -31.85 -7.01 0.99
N ALA A 23 -32.18 -6.93 2.29
CA ALA A 23 -31.38 -6.19 3.27
C ALA A 23 -29.99 -6.82 3.44
N ASP A 24 -29.90 -8.14 3.55
CA ASP A 24 -28.64 -8.87 3.65
C ASP A 24 -27.77 -8.67 2.40
N ALA A 25 -28.37 -8.76 1.21
CA ALA A 25 -27.65 -8.54 -0.05
C ALA A 25 -27.09 -7.11 -0.14
N ARG A 26 -27.86 -6.11 0.30
CA ARG A 26 -27.38 -4.72 0.37
C ARG A 26 -26.26 -4.57 1.38
N GLY A 27 -26.41 -5.11 2.58
CA GLY A 27 -25.38 -5.07 3.62
C GLY A 27 -24.08 -5.74 3.17
N ALA A 28 -24.16 -6.85 2.45
CA ALA A 28 -22.98 -7.52 1.89
C ALA A 28 -22.25 -6.66 0.84
N VAL A 29 -22.99 -5.97 -0.03
CA VAL A 29 -22.41 -5.05 -1.02
C VAL A 29 -21.75 -3.85 -0.33
N GLU A 30 -22.41 -3.24 0.64
CA GLU A 30 -21.86 -2.11 1.41
C GLU A 30 -20.57 -2.50 2.14
N LEU A 31 -20.55 -3.67 2.79
CA LEU A 31 -19.34 -4.19 3.45
C LEU A 31 -18.21 -4.41 2.44
N ALA A 32 -18.51 -5.03 1.30
CA ALA A 32 -17.52 -5.28 0.26
C ALA A 32 -16.92 -3.98 -0.32
N MET A 33 -17.75 -2.94 -0.47
CA MET A 33 -17.29 -1.61 -0.90
C MET A 33 -16.39 -0.98 0.15
N ALA A 34 -16.80 -0.99 1.42
CA ALA A 34 -16.02 -0.42 2.52
C ALA A 34 -14.65 -1.13 2.68
N GLU A 35 -14.63 -2.47 2.59
CA GLU A 35 -13.37 -3.23 2.58
C GLU A 35 -12.50 -2.91 1.37
N GLY A 36 -13.12 -2.75 0.19
CA GLY A 36 -12.43 -2.38 -1.04
C GLY A 36 -11.76 -1.02 -0.94
N GLU A 37 -12.46 -0.02 -0.41
CA GLU A 37 -11.96 1.32 -0.16
C GLU A 37 -10.82 1.30 0.85
N ALA A 38 -11.01 0.67 2.02
CA ALA A 38 -9.96 0.56 3.04
C ALA A 38 -8.68 -0.12 2.51
N ARG A 39 -8.81 -1.21 1.73
CA ARG A 39 -7.66 -1.86 1.08
C ARG A 39 -7.04 -0.98 0.00
N GLY A 40 -7.84 -0.20 -0.71
CA GLY A 40 -7.38 0.75 -1.72
C GLY A 40 -6.53 1.85 -1.11
N GLU A 41 -7.04 2.50 -0.05
CA GLU A 41 -6.32 3.54 0.69
C GLU A 41 -5.03 3.02 1.31
N ALA A 42 -5.07 1.85 1.96
CA ALA A 42 -3.88 1.26 2.57
C ALA A 42 -2.78 0.99 1.53
N ARG A 43 -3.14 0.39 0.38
CA ARG A 43 -2.19 0.15 -0.72
C ARG A 43 -1.68 1.44 -1.35
N GLY A 44 -2.57 2.40 -1.59
CA GLY A 44 -2.20 3.69 -2.18
C GLY A 44 -1.24 4.47 -1.29
N ARG A 45 -1.48 4.46 0.03
CA ARG A 45 -0.60 5.10 1.02
C ARG A 45 0.78 4.46 1.04
N ASP A 46 0.85 3.14 1.12
CA ASP A 46 2.11 2.40 1.15
C ASP A 46 2.92 2.61 -0.15
N LEU A 47 2.28 2.47 -1.33
CA LEU A 47 2.93 2.74 -2.62
C LEU A 47 3.42 4.19 -2.73
N GLY A 48 2.61 5.16 -2.30
CA GLY A 48 2.96 6.57 -2.34
C GLY A 48 4.14 6.92 -1.43
N LEU A 49 4.16 6.35 -0.21
CA LEU A 49 5.27 6.52 0.73
C LEU A 49 6.56 5.90 0.18
N ARG A 50 6.50 4.67 -0.34
CA ARG A 50 7.67 3.98 -0.94
C ARG A 50 8.25 4.77 -2.10
N GLU A 51 7.42 5.16 -3.06
CA GLU A 51 7.88 5.90 -4.25
C GLU A 51 8.40 7.29 -3.86
N GLY A 52 7.75 7.96 -2.91
CA GLY A 52 8.23 9.23 -2.35
C GLY A 52 9.60 9.10 -1.70
N ALA A 53 9.77 8.13 -0.80
CA ALA A 53 11.04 7.87 -0.10
C ALA A 53 12.15 7.51 -1.09
N ARG A 54 11.86 6.66 -2.08
CA ARG A 54 12.78 6.27 -3.16
C ARG A 54 13.32 7.48 -3.92
N ARG A 55 12.42 8.37 -4.35
CA ARG A 55 12.76 9.59 -5.10
C ARG A 55 13.60 10.54 -4.26
N ILE A 56 13.23 10.74 -2.99
CA ILE A 56 13.98 11.60 -2.07
C ILE A 56 15.39 11.03 -1.83
N LEU A 57 15.49 9.74 -1.51
CA LEU A 57 16.77 9.08 -1.27
C LEU A 57 17.69 9.16 -2.48
N LEU A 58 17.20 8.87 -3.70
CA LEU A 58 17.97 9.04 -4.93
C LEU A 58 18.49 10.47 -5.11
N SER A 59 17.65 11.48 -4.88
CA SER A 59 18.05 12.88 -4.97
C SER A 59 19.14 13.23 -3.96
N LEU A 60 19.04 12.74 -2.72
CA LEU A 60 20.04 12.99 -1.68
C LEU A 60 21.37 12.30 -2.01
N LEU A 61 21.32 11.07 -2.53
CA LEU A 61 22.51 10.34 -2.96
C LEU A 61 23.23 11.08 -4.08
N GLN A 62 22.48 11.57 -5.07
CA GLN A 62 23.03 12.36 -6.17
C GLN A 62 23.71 13.66 -5.69
N GLN A 63 23.11 14.33 -4.70
CA GLN A 63 23.68 15.56 -4.15
C GLN A 63 24.94 15.31 -3.32
N ARG A 64 25.01 14.18 -2.60
CA ARG A 64 26.11 13.90 -1.66
C ARG A 64 27.28 13.14 -2.29
N PHE A 65 26.97 12.13 -3.10
CA PHE A 65 27.94 11.20 -3.67
C PHE A 65 28.10 11.36 -5.19
N GLY A 66 27.27 12.18 -5.84
CA GLY A 66 27.27 12.32 -7.30
C GLY A 66 26.47 11.21 -8.00
N PRO A 67 26.76 10.92 -9.28
CA PRO A 67 25.97 9.97 -10.07
C PRO A 67 25.77 8.61 -9.37
N THR A 68 24.52 8.23 -9.17
CA THR A 68 24.17 6.97 -8.47
C THR A 68 24.50 5.75 -9.35
N PRO A 69 25.34 4.81 -8.87
CA PRO A 69 25.61 3.57 -9.59
C PRO A 69 24.35 2.71 -9.80
N GLU A 70 24.37 1.84 -10.81
CA GLU A 70 23.23 0.97 -11.14
C GLU A 70 22.88 0.01 -9.99
N TRP A 71 23.88 -0.54 -9.31
CA TRP A 71 23.66 -1.46 -8.18
C TRP A 71 22.93 -0.79 -7.01
N VAL A 72 23.20 0.51 -6.75
CA VAL A 72 22.49 1.29 -5.74
C VAL A 72 21.05 1.53 -6.17
N SER A 73 20.85 1.89 -7.44
CA SER A 73 19.52 2.09 -8.01
C SER A 73 18.67 0.81 -7.94
N ALA A 74 19.27 -0.36 -8.14
CA ALA A 74 18.62 -1.66 -8.00
C ALA A 74 18.25 -1.98 -6.53
N GLN A 75 19.12 -1.66 -5.57
CA GLN A 75 18.87 -1.84 -4.14
C GLN A 75 17.73 -0.98 -3.63
N ILE A 76 17.80 0.33 -3.92
CA ILE A 76 16.71 1.28 -3.70
C ILE A 76 15.44 0.80 -4.38
N SER A 77 15.60 0.08 -5.51
CA SER A 77 14.47 -0.38 -6.25
C SER A 77 13.66 -1.51 -5.63
N ALA A 78 14.36 -2.40 -4.93
CA ALA A 78 13.81 -3.56 -4.27
C ALA A 78 13.43 -3.30 -2.80
N ALA A 79 13.91 -2.20 -2.21
CA ALA A 79 13.69 -1.87 -0.81
C ALA A 79 12.23 -1.50 -0.48
N ASP A 80 11.82 -1.85 0.74
CA ASP A 80 10.56 -1.41 1.34
C ASP A 80 10.68 -0.03 1.99
N SER A 81 9.55 0.51 2.46
CA SER A 81 9.51 1.85 3.08
C SER A 81 10.47 1.99 4.26
N GLU A 82 10.52 0.97 5.13
CA GLU A 82 11.31 0.98 6.35
C GLU A 82 12.81 1.03 6.02
N THR A 83 13.25 0.18 5.09
CA THR A 83 14.64 0.18 4.62
C THR A 83 15.03 1.52 3.96
N LEU A 84 14.14 2.10 3.16
CA LEU A 84 14.36 3.41 2.53
C LEU A 84 14.48 4.54 3.57
N GLU A 85 13.64 4.52 4.62
CA GLU A 85 13.70 5.48 5.71
C GLU A 85 15.00 5.35 6.51
N GLU A 86 15.43 4.13 6.81
CA GLU A 86 16.71 3.89 7.48
C GLU A 86 17.90 4.44 6.69
N TRP A 87 17.97 4.16 5.39
CA TRP A 87 19.03 4.69 4.53
C TRP A 87 18.95 6.22 4.45
N THR A 88 17.74 6.78 4.41
CA THR A 88 17.55 8.23 4.43
C THR A 88 18.07 8.85 5.73
N GLY A 89 17.90 8.20 6.88
CA GLY A 89 18.45 8.67 8.16
C GLY A 89 19.98 8.56 8.24
N LYS A 90 20.55 7.50 7.63
CA LYS A 90 21.99 7.21 7.64
C LYS A 90 22.78 8.03 6.60
N ILE A 91 22.12 8.60 5.59
CA ILE A 91 22.80 9.24 4.45
C ILE A 91 23.72 10.39 4.85
N LEU A 92 23.37 11.14 5.89
CA LEU A 92 24.16 12.30 6.32
C LEU A 92 25.47 11.89 6.98
N VAL A 93 25.49 10.72 7.63
CA VAL A 93 26.64 10.21 8.41
C VAL A 93 27.47 9.17 7.67
N ALA A 94 26.91 8.47 6.68
CA ALA A 94 27.60 7.40 5.96
C ALA A 94 28.83 7.94 5.20
N GLU A 95 30.00 7.33 5.34
CA GLU A 95 31.21 7.82 4.67
C GLU A 95 31.24 7.47 3.17
N SER A 96 30.48 6.44 2.78
CA SER A 96 30.46 5.85 1.45
C SER A 96 29.09 5.26 1.12
N LEU A 97 28.82 5.02 -0.16
CA LEU A 97 27.67 4.24 -0.62
C LEU A 97 27.76 2.81 -0.06
N THR A 98 28.97 2.24 -0.08
CA THR A 98 29.25 0.90 0.47
C THR A 98 28.85 0.79 1.95
N SER A 99 29.16 1.81 2.76
CA SER A 99 28.77 1.84 4.18
C SER A 99 27.26 1.99 4.37
N LEU A 100 26.58 2.73 3.49
CA LEU A 100 25.14 2.98 3.58
C LEU A 100 24.29 1.76 3.25
N PHE A 101 24.69 0.99 2.23
CA PHE A 101 23.93 -0.14 1.67
C PHE A 101 24.42 -1.53 2.14
N SER A 102 25.22 -1.59 3.21
CA SER A 102 25.76 -2.85 3.73
C SER A 102 24.70 -3.68 4.50
N PRO A 103 24.61 -5.02 4.32
CA PRO A 103 25.53 -5.86 3.54
C PRO A 103 25.28 -5.79 2.03
N LEU A 104 26.37 -5.74 1.25
CA LEU A 104 26.28 -5.75 -0.22
C LEU A 104 25.70 -7.08 -0.72
N PRO A 105 24.87 -7.06 -1.77
CA PRO A 105 24.41 -8.29 -2.41
C PRO A 105 25.61 -9.04 -3.01
N ALA A 106 25.56 -10.37 -2.99
CA ALA A 106 26.67 -11.26 -3.38
C ALA A 106 27.23 -11.01 -4.80
N ASP A 107 26.42 -10.42 -5.68
CA ASP A 107 26.77 -10.15 -7.08
C ASP A 107 27.11 -8.67 -7.36
N ALA A 108 27.09 -7.79 -6.34
CA ALA A 108 27.52 -6.40 -6.54
C ALA A 108 29.03 -6.33 -6.64
N HIS A 109 29.53 -5.89 -7.79
CA HIS A 109 30.89 -5.39 -7.93
C HIS A 109 30.87 -3.89 -7.60
N PRO A 110 31.20 -3.45 -6.36
CA PRO A 110 31.33 -2.03 -6.10
C PRO A 110 32.48 -1.50 -6.98
N PRO A 111 32.24 -0.57 -7.92
CA PRO A 111 33.35 0.16 -8.51
C PRO A 111 34.03 0.95 -7.37
N THR A 112 35.35 1.05 -7.43
CA THR A 112 36.13 1.98 -6.60
C THR A 112 35.49 3.36 -6.64
N GLU A 113 35.01 3.82 -5.47
CA GLU A 113 34.51 5.19 -5.25
C GLU A 113 35.55 6.26 -5.60
#